data_AF-A0AA38FTK8-F1
#
_entry.id   AF-A0AA38FTK8-F1
#
_cell.length_a   1.000
_cell.length_b   1.000
_cell.length_c   1.000
_cell.angle_alpha   90.00
_cell.angle_beta   90.00
_cell.angle_gamma   90.00
#
_symmetry.space_group_name_H-M   'P 1'
#
loop_
_entity.id
_entity.type
_entity.pdbx_description
1 polymer ?
#
loop_
_entity_poly.entity_id
_entity_poly.type
_entity_poly.pdbx_seq_one_letter_code
_entity_poly.pdbx_strand_id
1 'polypeptide(L)'
;RCQPFHHLLRKNVHFEWDEHCQKAFDDLKAYLLSPPVLTPPREGEPFYLYISVTDHALGAMISHQDACGKEQAVYYISRTLHEYET
;
A
#
# COMPACT_ATOMS: atom_id res chain seq x y z
N ARG A 1 4.85 -4.95 1.49
CA ARG A 1 5.18 -4.93 2.94
C ARG A 1 4.66 -6.15 3.69
N CYS A 2 3.48 -6.68 3.37
CA CYS A 2 2.93 -7.87 4.04
C CYS A 2 3.34 -9.22 3.42
N GLN A 3 4.09 -9.22 2.33
CA GLN A 3 4.46 -10.44 1.58
C GLN A 3 5.11 -11.52 2.47
N PRO A 4 6.00 -11.20 3.43
CA PRO A 4 6.67 -12.22 4.25
C PRO A 4 5.73 -13.15 5.01
N PHE A 5 4.58 -12.65 5.50
CA PHE A 5 3.60 -13.46 6.24
C PHE A 5 2.29 -13.68 5.47
N HIS A 6 2.12 -13.10 4.28
CA HIS A 6 0.88 -13.24 3.50
C HIS A 6 0.56 -14.69 3.14
N HIS A 7 1.60 -15.51 2.89
CA HIS A 7 1.40 -16.93 2.58
C HIS A 7 0.83 -17.73 3.76
N LEU A 8 1.10 -17.31 5.00
CA LEU A 8 0.60 -17.96 6.22
C LEU A 8 -0.92 -17.79 6.40
N LEU A 9 -1.53 -16.84 5.69
CA LEU A 9 -2.98 -16.63 5.69
C LEU A 9 -3.73 -17.60 4.77
N ARG A 10 -3.03 -18.38 3.94
CA ARG A 10 -3.63 -19.34 3.03
C ARG A 10 -4.04 -20.61 3.79
N LYS A 11 -5.14 -21.23 3.37
CA LYS A 11 -5.57 -22.53 3.90
C LYS A 11 -4.51 -23.60 3.60
N ASN A 12 -4.38 -24.57 4.51
CA ASN A 12 -3.52 -25.74 4.36
C ASN A 12 -2.01 -25.43 4.24
N VAL A 13 -1.55 -24.31 4.79
CA VAL A 13 -0.13 -23.99 4.93
C VAL A 13 0.33 -24.32 6.35
N HIS A 14 1.53 -24.89 6.48
CA HIS A 14 2.16 -25.06 7.79
C HIS A 14 2.42 -23.67 8.39
N PHE A 15 1.75 -23.37 9.51
CA PHE A 15 1.88 -22.08 10.15
C PHE A 15 3.18 -22.03 10.94
N GLU A 16 4.20 -21.42 10.35
CA GLU A 16 5.48 -21.16 11.00
C GLU A 16 5.74 -19.66 10.97
N TRP A 17 5.69 -19.05 12.14
CA TRP A 17 5.92 -17.61 12.29
C TRP A 17 7.37 -17.38 12.69
N ASP A 18 8.19 -17.00 11.72
CA ASP A 18 9.62 -16.76 11.90
C ASP A 18 9.94 -15.29 12.22
N GLU A 19 11.23 -15.01 12.43
CA GLU A 19 11.70 -13.65 12.73
C GLU A 19 11.42 -12.67 11.59
N HIS A 20 11.47 -13.12 10.33
CA HIS A 20 11.15 -12.28 9.17
C HIS A 20 9.66 -11.89 9.16
N CYS A 21 8.76 -12.82 9.48
CA CYS A 21 7.33 -12.57 9.63
C CYS A 21 7.07 -11.56 10.74
N GLN A 22 7.70 -11.74 11.90
CA GLN A 22 7.55 -10.83 13.04
C GLN A 22 8.01 -9.41 12.69
N LYS A 23 9.20 -9.27 12.12
CA LYS A 23 9.75 -7.98 11.71
C LYS A 23 8.84 -7.26 10.70
N ALA A 24 8.39 -7.97 9.67
CA ALA A 24 7.49 -7.39 8.67
C ALA A 24 6.14 -6.95 9.26
N PHE A 25 5.63 -7.68 10.26
CA PHE A 25 4.40 -7.33 10.95
C PHE A 25 4.57 -6.11 11.85
N ASP A 26 5.69 -6.00 12.57
CA ASP A 26 5.97 -4.84 13.41
C ASP A 26 6.25 -3.58 12.59
N ASP A 27 6.94 -3.70 11.45
CA ASP A 27 7.07 -2.61 10.47
C ASP A 27 5.72 -2.14 9.96
N LEU A 28 4.78 -3.07 9.70
CA LEU A 28 3.43 -2.74 9.29
C LEU A 28 2.67 -1.99 10.40
N LYS A 29 2.75 -2.47 11.65
CA LYS A 29 2.15 -1.76 12.79
C LYS A 29 2.69 -0.35 12.92
N ALA A 30 4.02 -0.19 12.89
CA ALA A 30 4.67 1.11 13.00
C ALA A 30 4.17 2.09 11.93
N TYR A 31 4.00 1.61 10.70
CA TYR A 31 3.43 2.42 9.63
C TYR A 31 1.96 2.80 9.85
N LEU A 32 1.14 1.85 10.31
CA LEU A 32 -0.28 2.11 10.59
C LEU A 32 -0.50 3.02 11.81
N LEU A 33 0.48 3.08 12.73
CA LEU A 33 0.47 4.03 13.85
C LEU A 33 0.69 5.48 13.42
N SER A 34 1.29 5.70 12.25
CA SER A 34 1.49 7.02 11.66
C SER A 34 0.85 7.10 10.27
N PRO A 35 -0.49 7.02 10.17
CA PRO A 35 -1.14 7.03 8.87
C PRO A 35 -0.89 8.40 8.20
N PRO A 36 -0.57 8.42 6.89
CA PRO A 36 -0.51 9.68 6.17
C PRO A 36 -1.88 10.36 6.22
N VAL A 37 -1.90 11.68 6.41
CA VAL A 37 -3.15 12.44 6.40
C VAL A 37 -3.69 12.43 4.98
N LEU A 38 -4.82 11.75 4.79
CA LEU A 38 -5.58 11.79 3.55
C LEU A 38 -6.52 12.97 3.54
N THR A 39 -6.68 13.58 2.37
CA THR A 39 -7.63 14.67 2.16
C THR A 39 -8.76 14.24 1.25
N PRO A 40 -10.00 14.71 1.49
CA PRO A 40 -11.11 14.37 0.62
C PRO A 40 -10.86 14.91 -0.80
N PRO A 41 -11.33 14.20 -1.84
CA PRO A 41 -11.29 14.70 -3.21
C PRO A 41 -12.11 15.98 -3.32
N ARG A 42 -11.62 16.93 -4.11
CA ARG A 42 -12.30 18.21 -4.38
C ARG A 42 -12.79 18.21 -5.83
N GLU A 43 -14.04 18.59 -6.02
CA GLU A 43 -14.62 18.66 -7.36
C GLU A 43 -13.95 19.77 -8.18
N GLY A 44 -13.67 19.48 -9.45
CA GLY A 44 -13.08 20.42 -10.38
C GLY A 44 -11.56 20.61 -10.27
N GLU A 45 -10.90 19.96 -9.30
CA GLU A 45 -9.44 20.00 -9.17
C GLU A 45 -8.77 18.82 -9.93
N PRO A 46 -7.61 19.02 -10.57
CA PRO A 46 -6.88 17.96 -11.23
C PRO A 46 -6.24 17.02 -10.21
N PHE A 47 -6.31 15.71 -10.50
CA PHE A 47 -5.61 14.69 -9.73
C PHE A 47 -4.30 14.28 -10.42
N TYR A 48 -3.31 13.95 -9.59
CA TYR A 48 -2.06 13.31 -10.01
C TYR A 48 -2.09 11.85 -9.59
N LEU A 49 -1.73 10.97 -10.53
CA LEU A 49 -1.67 9.54 -10.31
C LEU A 49 -0.21 9.07 -10.35
N TYR A 50 0.25 8.56 -9.23
CA TYR A 50 1.56 7.93 -9.09
C TYR A 50 1.38 6.43 -9.07
N ILE A 51 2.10 5.72 -9.92
CA ILE A 51 2.05 4.26 -10.00
C ILE A 51 3.45 3.72 -9.74
N SER A 52 3.52 2.68 -8.91
CA SER A 52 4.74 1.92 -8.66
C SER A 52 4.43 0.45 -8.85
N VAL A 53 5.27 -0.26 -9.61
CA VAL A 53 5.08 -1.66 -9.94
C VAL A 53 6.33 -2.44 -9.52
N THR A 54 6.09 -3.64 -9.00
CA THR A 54 7.08 -4.67 -8.70
C THR A 54 6.58 -5.98 -9.32
N ASP A 55 7.47 -6.97 -9.46
CA ASP A 55 7.12 -8.27 -10.05
C ASP A 55 5.98 -9.01 -9.34
N HIS A 56 5.66 -8.61 -8.11
CA HIS A 56 4.66 -9.26 -7.27
C HIS A 56 3.46 -8.36 -6.95
N ALA A 57 3.54 -7.05 -7.19
CA ALA A 57 2.52 -6.11 -6.73
C ALA A 57 2.57 -4.79 -7.50
N LEU A 58 1.37 -4.23 -7.68
CA LEU A 58 1.15 -2.87 -8.16
C LEU A 58 0.64 -2.01 -7.00
N GLY A 59 1.22 -0.83 -6.84
CA GLY A 59 0.74 0.23 -5.96
C GLY A 59 0.45 1.48 -6.78
N ALA A 60 -0.58 2.23 -6.39
CA ALA A 60 -0.79 3.57 -6.90
C ALA A 60 -1.29 4.51 -5.80
N MET A 61 -1.02 5.80 -5.98
CA MET A 61 -1.46 6.88 -5.11
C MET A 61 -2.09 7.98 -5.96
N ILE A 62 -3.25 8.45 -5.54
CA ILE A 62 -3.91 9.64 -6.09
C ILE A 62 -3.64 10.79 -5.14
N SER A 63 -3.20 11.93 -5.68
CA SER A 63 -3.01 13.17 -4.95
C SER A 63 -3.61 14.37 -5.70
N HIS A 64 -3.76 15.49 -5.02
CA HIS A 64 -4.12 16.78 -5.59
C HIS A 64 -3.22 17.88 -5.01
N GLN A 65 -3.25 19.07 -5.58
CA GLN A 65 -2.56 20.24 -5.03
C GLN A 65 -3.55 21.14 -4.30
N ASP A 66 -3.22 21.55 -3.08
CA ASP A 66 -4.02 22.54 -2.37
C ASP A 66 -3.84 23.95 -2.96
N ALA A 67 -4.60 24.92 -2.44
CA ALA A 67 -4.55 26.31 -2.90
C ALA A 67 -3.17 26.99 -2.72
N CYS A 68 -2.28 26.40 -1.92
CA CYS A 68 -0.91 26.87 -1.72
C CYS A 68 0.10 26.11 -2.61
N GLY A 69 -0.36 25.20 -3.47
CA GLY A 69 0.47 24.37 -4.34
C GLY A 69 1.11 23.17 -3.63
N LYS A 70 0.71 22.85 -2.40
CA LYS A 70 1.24 21.69 -1.68
C LYS A 70 0.45 20.44 -2.08
N GLU A 71 1.18 19.39 -2.41
CA GLU A 71 0.60 18.11 -2.77
C GLU A 71 0.08 17.35 -1.55
N GLN A 72 -1.16 16.87 -1.64
CA GLN A 72 -1.83 16.12 -0.58
C GLN A 72 -2.39 14.81 -1.15
N ALA A 73 -2.14 13.71 -0.44
CA ALA A 73 -2.64 12.40 -0.83
C ALA A 73 -4.16 12.30 -0.60
N VAL A 74 -4.87 11.75 -1.58
CA VAL A 74 -6.32 11.55 -1.54
C VAL A 74 -6.64 10.08 -1.32
N TYR A 75 -5.94 9.20 -2.04
CA TYR A 75 -6.20 7.77 -1.97
C TYR A 75 -4.96 6.93 -2.27
N TYR A 76 -4.86 5.75 -1.65
CA TYR A 76 -3.86 4.74 -1.96
C TYR A 76 -4.53 3.45 -2.40
N ILE A 77 -4.04 2.84 -3.47
CA ILE A 77 -4.46 1.52 -3.92
C ILE A 77 -3.23 0.61 -4.03
N SER A 78 -3.36 -0.64 -3.57
CA SER A 78 -2.34 -1.65 -3.77
C SER A 78 -2.99 -2.99 -4.04
N ARG A 79 -2.44 -3.72 -5.00
CA ARG A 79 -2.90 -5.03 -5.44
C ARG A 79 -1.70 -5.94 -5.68
N THR A 80 -1.81 -7.19 -5.24
CA THR A 80 -0.86 -8.26 -5.59
C THR A 80 -1.13 -8.70 -7.02
N LEU A 81 -0.08 -8.79 -7.83
CA LEU A 81 -0.17 -9.30 -9.20
C LEU A 81 -0.19 -10.83 -9.16
N HIS A 82 -1.01 -11.44 -10.02
CA HIS A 82 -1.03 -12.88 -10.22
C HIS A 82 -0.18 -13.24 -11.44
N GLU A 83 0.38 -14.46 -11.46
CA GLU A 83 1.34 -14.92 -12.49
C GLU A 83 0.82 -14.79 -13.94
N TYR A 84 -0.50 -14.73 -14.14
CA TYR A 84 -1.12 -14.58 -15.46
C TYR A 84 -1.25 -13.12 -15.95
N GLU A 85 -0.80 -12.13 -15.18
CA GLU A 85 -0.85 -10.69 -15.54
C GLU A 85 0.54 -10.11 -15.89
N THR A 86 1.55 -10.98 -16.00
CA THR A 86 2.92 -10.68 -16.46
C THR A 86 3.10 -11.00 -17.93
#